data_AF-A0A2A7ABQ3-F1
#
_entry.id   AF-A0A2A7ABQ3-F1
#
_cell.length_a   1.000
_cell.length_b   1.000
_cell.length_c   1.000
_cell.angle_alpha   90.00
_cell.angle_beta   90.00
_cell.angle_gamma   90.00
#
_symmetry.space_group_name_H-M   'P 1'
#
loop_
_entity.id
_entity.type
_entity.pdbx_description
1 polymer ?
#
loop_
_entity_poly.entity_id
_entity_poly.type
_entity_poly.pdbx_seq_one_letter_code
_entity_poly.pdbx_strand_id
1 'polypeptide(L)'
;MSNISRRQFLKSAGVAALAVAALTGCKKLPDTDIPDVPGVTSVDLRVLFVDEKGNPVGNSVTGVYETTVLKDAKKYDPKLIPADKLPKGYELISEDEVDIISESTPKIAKVPVKLEESKPASQSKVFVTLKFFNGGVADRHVEVIANKVFDLKSNPNERVCYADIKDSLLAQCKDIEPDETWESYLKIVDGGYEATVWMGVALKG
;
A
#
# COMPACT_ATOMS: atom_id res chain seq x y z
N MET A 1 -5.84 25.55 70.76
CA MET A 1 -5.29 26.40 69.67
C MET A 1 -5.53 25.71 68.34
N SER A 2 -6.02 26.48 67.38
CA SER A 2 -6.31 26.23 65.97
C SER A 2 -5.28 25.30 65.28
N ASN A 3 -5.63 24.45 64.31
CA ASN A 3 -6.41 24.78 63.13
C ASN A 3 -7.05 23.54 62.48
N ILE A 4 -8.22 23.76 61.91
CA ILE A 4 -9.06 22.85 61.15
C ILE A 4 -8.57 22.88 59.69
N SER A 5 -8.27 21.73 59.09
CA SER A 5 -8.21 21.61 57.63
C SER A 5 -9.51 20.98 57.12
N ARG A 6 -10.34 21.82 56.51
CA ARG A 6 -11.65 21.49 55.93
C ARG A 6 -11.49 21.22 54.43
N ARG A 7 -11.99 20.05 53.99
CA ARG A 7 -12.54 19.70 52.65
C ARG A 7 -11.47 19.64 51.53
N GLN A 8 -11.50 18.68 50.61
CA GLN A 8 -12.61 18.25 49.75
C GLN A 8 -12.49 16.73 49.48
N PHE A 9 -13.45 15.90 49.90
CA PHE A 9 -14.61 15.45 49.11
C PHE A 9 -14.29 14.97 47.68
N LEU A 10 -14.09 13.65 47.57
CA LEU A 10 -14.74 12.68 46.67
C LEU A 10 -15.15 13.13 45.25
N LYS A 11 -14.66 12.34 44.26
CA LYS A 11 -15.16 12.00 42.89
C LYS A 11 -13.92 11.92 41.98
N SER A 12 -13.64 10.91 41.16
CA SER A 12 -14.46 9.88 40.53
C SER A 12 -13.53 8.91 39.77
N ALA A 13 -13.91 7.62 39.78
CA ALA A 13 -13.80 6.59 38.72
C ALA A 13 -12.73 6.69 37.60
N GLY A 14 -12.06 5.56 37.34
CA GLY A 14 -11.71 5.14 35.98
C GLY A 14 -10.23 4.90 35.65
N VAL A 15 -9.53 4.01 36.36
CA VAL A 15 -8.26 3.45 35.88
C VAL A 15 -8.58 2.20 35.05
N ALA A 16 -8.61 2.33 33.72
CA ALA A 16 -8.63 1.18 32.83
C ALA A 16 -7.18 0.72 32.58
N ALA A 17 -6.76 -0.30 33.32
CA ALA A 17 -5.57 -1.08 32.99
C ALA A 17 -5.97 -2.22 32.04
N LEU A 18 -5.57 -2.12 30.78
CA LEU A 18 -5.63 -3.21 29.80
C LEU A 18 -4.52 -4.21 30.15
N ALA A 19 -4.90 -5.38 30.67
CA ALA A 19 -3.98 -6.49 30.91
C ALA A 19 -4.31 -7.65 29.96
N VAL A 20 -3.36 -7.96 29.09
CA VAL A 20 -3.34 -9.14 28.21
C VAL A 20 -3.19 -10.39 29.08
N ALA A 21 -4.09 -11.36 28.93
CA ALA A 21 -3.93 -12.68 29.54
C ALA A 21 -4.10 -13.77 28.47
N ALA A 22 -2.98 -14.30 28.00
CA ALA A 22 -2.92 -15.60 27.38
C ALA A 22 -3.30 -16.66 28.43
N LEU A 23 -4.23 -17.56 28.11
CA LEU A 23 -4.54 -18.70 28.96
C LEU A 23 -4.35 -20.02 28.19
N THR A 24 -3.09 -20.41 28.08
CA THR A 24 -2.72 -21.82 27.93
C THR A 24 -3.11 -22.57 29.20
N GLY A 25 -4.11 -23.44 29.07
CA GLY A 25 -4.34 -24.67 29.84
C GLY A 25 -4.17 -24.65 31.36
N CYS A 26 -5.27 -24.83 32.10
CA CYS A 26 -5.33 -25.80 33.20
C CYS A 26 -6.76 -26.04 33.72
N LYS A 27 -7.15 -27.32 33.69
CA LYS A 27 -7.95 -28.08 34.67
C LYS A 27 -9.40 -27.65 34.93
N LYS A 28 -10.29 -28.60 34.60
CA LYS A 28 -11.67 -28.75 35.07
C LYS A 28 -11.81 -28.40 36.55
N LEU A 29 -12.64 -27.40 36.85
CA LEU A 29 -13.29 -27.20 38.14
C LEU A 29 -14.76 -27.63 37.98
N PRO A 30 -15.34 -28.44 38.89
CA PRO A 30 -16.73 -28.82 38.83
C PRO A 30 -17.61 -27.68 39.36
N ASP A 31 -18.78 -27.50 38.76
CA ASP A 31 -19.88 -26.64 39.22
C ASP A 31 -19.52 -25.18 39.48
N THR A 32 -19.11 -24.47 38.44
CA THR A 32 -19.33 -23.02 38.40
C THR A 32 -20.24 -22.74 37.23
N ASP A 33 -21.44 -22.26 37.55
CA ASP A 33 -22.46 -21.75 36.64
C ASP A 33 -21.79 -20.71 35.73
N ILE A 34 -21.37 -21.16 34.54
CA ILE A 34 -20.81 -20.30 33.50
C ILE A 34 -22.01 -19.48 33.03
N PRO A 35 -22.02 -18.14 33.19
CA PRO A 35 -23.06 -17.36 32.53
C PRO A 35 -22.91 -17.63 31.03
N ASP A 36 -23.95 -18.22 30.43
CA ASP A 36 -24.08 -18.31 28.99
C ASP A 36 -24.19 -16.87 28.47
N VAL A 37 -23.04 -16.22 28.28
CA VAL A 37 -22.93 -14.89 27.69
C VAL A 37 -23.29 -15.09 26.22
N PRO A 38 -24.48 -14.67 25.75
CA PRO A 38 -24.78 -14.73 24.33
C PRO A 38 -23.89 -13.68 23.68
N GLY A 39 -22.93 -14.12 22.86
CA GLY A 39 -22.04 -13.21 22.12
C GLY A 39 -20.56 -13.58 22.12
N VAL A 40 -20.13 -14.61 22.84
CA VAL A 40 -18.72 -15.08 22.80
C VAL A 40 -18.44 -16.17 21.75
N THR A 41 -19.45 -16.61 21.01
CA THR A 41 -19.23 -17.55 19.90
C THR A 41 -18.64 -16.80 18.72
N SER A 42 -17.35 -16.99 18.46
CA SER A 42 -16.70 -16.57 17.23
C SER A 42 -17.08 -17.51 16.08
N VAL A 43 -17.33 -16.96 14.90
CA VAL A 43 -17.64 -17.68 13.67
C VAL A 43 -16.56 -17.35 12.63
N ASP A 44 -16.19 -18.35 11.84
CA ASP A 44 -15.23 -18.19 10.75
C ASP A 44 -15.77 -17.19 9.71
N LEU A 45 -14.93 -16.25 9.32
CA LEU A 45 -15.16 -15.27 8.27
C LEU A 45 -14.14 -15.49 7.16
N ARG A 46 -14.65 -15.64 5.94
CA ARG A 46 -13.87 -15.63 4.72
C ARG A 46 -13.99 -14.26 4.07
N VAL A 47 -12.87 -13.53 4.05
CA VAL A 47 -12.74 -12.27 3.33
C VAL A 47 -12.31 -12.56 1.91
N LEU A 48 -13.10 -12.10 0.93
CA LEU A 48 -12.75 -12.12 -0.49
C LEU A 48 -12.33 -10.73 -0.92
N PHE A 49 -11.14 -10.62 -1.49
CA PHE A 49 -10.69 -9.37 -2.10
C PHE A 49 -11.35 -9.19 -3.46
N VAL A 50 -11.94 -8.03 -3.71
CA VAL A 50 -12.59 -7.69 -4.97
C VAL A 50 -12.07 -6.37 -5.53
N ASP A 51 -12.07 -6.22 -6.85
CA ASP A 51 -11.73 -4.95 -7.50
C ASP A 51 -12.89 -3.93 -7.38
N GLU A 52 -12.68 -2.71 -7.89
CA GLU A 52 -13.71 -1.66 -7.94
C GLU A 52 -15.00 -2.09 -8.67
N LYS A 53 -14.90 -3.08 -9.56
CA LYS A 53 -16.01 -3.62 -10.34
C LYS A 53 -16.66 -4.84 -9.67
N GLY A 54 -16.19 -5.25 -8.51
CA GLY A 54 -16.69 -6.38 -7.73
C GLY A 54 -16.20 -7.75 -8.20
N ASN A 55 -15.19 -7.82 -9.08
CA ASN A 55 -14.56 -9.07 -9.52
C ASN A 55 -13.54 -9.56 -8.49
N PRO A 56 -13.39 -10.87 -8.28
CA PRO A 56 -12.41 -11.41 -7.35
C PRO A 56 -10.98 -11.07 -7.79
N VAL A 57 -10.17 -10.58 -6.84
CA VAL A 57 -8.76 -10.25 -7.03
C VAL A 57 -7.91 -11.40 -6.51
N GLY A 58 -7.07 -11.98 -7.37
CA GLY A 58 -6.21 -13.12 -7.04
C GLY A 58 -6.88 -14.48 -7.25
N ASN A 59 -6.17 -15.54 -6.87
CA ASN A 59 -6.68 -16.92 -6.94
C ASN A 59 -7.22 -17.37 -5.58
N SER A 60 -7.70 -18.61 -5.47
CA SER A 60 -8.25 -19.16 -4.21
C SER A 60 -7.26 -19.20 -3.03
N VAL A 61 -5.97 -18.92 -3.26
CA VAL A 61 -4.90 -18.92 -2.23
C VAL A 61 -4.46 -17.50 -1.87
N THR A 62 -4.39 -16.58 -2.83
CA THR A 62 -3.92 -15.19 -2.62
C THR A 62 -5.03 -14.14 -2.59
N GLY A 63 -6.23 -14.51 -3.02
CA GLY A 63 -7.42 -13.65 -3.09
C GLY A 63 -8.39 -13.83 -1.93
N VAL A 64 -8.00 -14.63 -0.92
CA VAL A 64 -8.84 -14.98 0.22
C VAL A 64 -8.05 -14.81 1.51
N TYR A 65 -8.68 -14.21 2.52
CA TYR A 65 -8.16 -14.12 3.87
C TYR A 65 -9.17 -14.72 4.84
N GLU A 66 -8.74 -15.68 5.67
CA GLU A 66 -9.59 -16.33 6.66
C GLU A 66 -9.31 -15.75 8.06
N THR A 67 -10.36 -15.34 8.75
CA THR A 67 -10.33 -14.75 10.09
C THR A 67 -11.59 -15.15 10.87
N THR A 68 -11.76 -14.67 12.09
CA THR A 68 -12.93 -14.97 12.93
C THR A 68 -13.60 -13.68 13.41
N VAL A 69 -14.93 -13.65 13.43
CA VAL A 69 -15.73 -12.53 13.95
C VAL A 69 -16.78 -13.02 14.93
N LEU A 70 -17.40 -12.11 15.69
CA LEU A 70 -18.50 -12.48 16.58
C LEU A 70 -19.70 -12.97 15.77
N LYS A 71 -20.44 -13.95 16.29
CA LYS A 71 -21.62 -14.53 15.64
C LYS A 71 -22.64 -13.50 15.17
N ASP A 72 -22.84 -12.44 15.94
CA ASP A 72 -23.81 -11.38 15.65
C ASP A 72 -23.21 -10.19 14.87
N ALA A 73 -21.94 -10.29 14.45
CA ALA A 73 -21.32 -9.28 13.60
C ALA A 73 -22.00 -9.25 12.23
N LYS A 74 -22.49 -8.06 11.87
CA LYS A 74 -23.05 -7.74 10.54
C LYS A 74 -22.05 -7.07 9.62
N LYS A 75 -21.00 -6.50 10.22
CA LYS A 75 -19.98 -5.71 9.56
C LYS A 75 -18.61 -6.20 9.95
N TYR A 76 -17.66 -6.01 9.05
CA TYR A 76 -16.26 -6.34 9.24
C TYR A 76 -15.41 -5.11 8.94
N ASP A 77 -14.44 -4.83 9.83
CA ASP A 77 -13.49 -3.74 9.65
C ASP A 77 -12.28 -4.24 8.85
N PRO A 78 -12.06 -3.73 7.61
CA PRO A 78 -10.90 -4.09 6.81
C PRO A 78 -9.54 -3.76 7.47
N LYS A 79 -9.48 -2.84 8.45
CA LYS A 79 -8.24 -2.51 9.19
C LYS A 79 -7.71 -3.66 10.03
N LEU A 80 -8.57 -4.63 10.35
CA LEU A 80 -8.18 -5.84 11.05
C LEU A 80 -7.39 -6.82 10.16
N ILE A 81 -7.39 -6.60 8.83
CA ILE A 81 -6.58 -7.37 7.89
C ILE A 81 -5.14 -6.83 7.96
N PRO A 82 -4.16 -7.67 8.32
CA PRO A 82 -2.75 -7.27 8.27
C PRO A 82 -2.32 -6.92 6.83
N ALA A 83 -1.50 -5.89 6.66
CA ALA A 83 -1.04 -5.45 5.33
C ALA A 83 -0.28 -6.53 4.55
N ASP A 84 0.40 -7.45 5.25
CA ASP A 84 1.09 -8.60 4.64
C ASP A 84 0.14 -9.68 4.10
N LYS A 85 -1.15 -9.62 4.49
CA LYS A 85 -2.22 -10.53 4.03
C LYS A 85 -3.03 -9.96 2.87
N LEU A 86 -2.80 -8.70 2.49
CA LEU A 86 -3.37 -8.15 1.27
C LEU A 86 -2.70 -8.77 0.04
N PRO A 87 -3.42 -8.88 -1.10
CA PRO A 87 -2.81 -9.27 -2.37
C PRO A 87 -1.63 -8.36 -2.69
N LYS A 88 -0.50 -8.94 -3.15
CA LYS A 88 0.71 -8.16 -3.45
C LYS A 88 0.43 -7.08 -4.49
N GLY A 89 0.82 -5.84 -4.18
CA GLY A 89 0.62 -4.68 -5.06
C GLY A 89 -0.80 -4.13 -5.05
N TYR A 90 -1.60 -4.47 -4.03
CA TYR A 90 -2.94 -3.90 -3.83
C TYR A 90 -3.03 -3.19 -2.47
N GLU A 91 -3.81 -2.12 -2.43
CA GLU A 91 -4.21 -1.40 -1.23
C GLU A 91 -5.73 -1.41 -1.07
N LEU A 92 -6.22 -1.19 0.15
CA LEU A 92 -7.65 -1.07 0.41
C LEU A 92 -8.21 0.17 -0.31
N ILE A 93 -9.34 0.03 -1.00
CA ILE A 93 -10.03 1.17 -1.63
C ILE A 93 -10.62 2.08 -0.55
N SER A 94 -11.21 1.45 0.47
CA SER A 94 -11.77 2.13 1.63
C SER A 94 -11.42 1.39 2.91
N GLU A 95 -11.24 2.18 3.95
CA GLU A 95 -11.11 1.74 5.34
C GLU A 95 -12.48 1.59 6.03
N ASP A 96 -13.57 1.86 5.32
CA ASP A 96 -14.92 1.74 5.85
C ASP A 96 -15.30 0.28 6.12
N GLU A 97 -16.11 0.08 7.16
CA GLU A 97 -16.65 -1.24 7.49
C GLU A 97 -17.47 -1.81 6.33
N VAL A 98 -17.17 -3.05 5.96
CA VAL A 98 -17.87 -3.78 4.90
C VAL A 98 -18.94 -4.69 5.47
N ASP A 99 -20.07 -4.80 4.77
CA ASP A 99 -21.15 -5.69 5.18
C ASP A 99 -20.76 -7.16 4.96
N ILE A 100 -21.12 -7.99 5.92
CA ILE A 100 -21.02 -9.45 5.81
C ILE A 100 -22.24 -9.93 5.03
N ILE A 101 -21.99 -10.48 3.84
CA ILE A 101 -23.02 -10.82 2.86
C ILE A 101 -23.55 -12.25 2.99
N SER A 102 -22.89 -13.09 3.79
CA SER A 102 -23.36 -14.45 4.07
C SER A 102 -23.42 -14.73 5.56
N GLU A 103 -24.58 -15.22 6.01
CA GLU A 103 -24.81 -15.74 7.37
C GLU A 103 -24.53 -17.26 7.47
N SER A 104 -24.16 -17.92 6.37
CA SER A 104 -23.65 -19.30 6.41
C SER A 104 -22.29 -19.35 7.11
N THR A 105 -21.86 -20.53 7.56
CA THR A 105 -20.50 -20.74 8.07
C THR A 105 -19.62 -21.40 7.00
N PRO A 106 -18.45 -20.82 6.63
CA PRO A 106 -17.94 -19.52 7.07
C PRO A 106 -18.75 -18.35 6.49
N LYS A 107 -18.88 -17.28 7.29
CA LYS A 107 -19.46 -16.00 6.87
C LYS A 107 -18.60 -15.43 5.75
N ILE A 108 -19.16 -14.57 4.90
CA ILE A 108 -18.41 -13.99 3.77
C ILE A 108 -18.48 -12.47 3.80
N ALA A 109 -17.32 -11.81 3.70
CA ALA A 109 -17.20 -10.37 3.47
C ALA A 109 -16.45 -10.11 2.16
N LYS A 110 -16.89 -9.11 1.39
CA LYS A 110 -16.18 -8.64 0.19
C LYS A 110 -15.45 -7.35 0.54
N VAL A 111 -14.13 -7.36 0.42
CA VAL A 111 -13.30 -6.20 0.71
C VAL A 111 -12.76 -5.63 -0.60
N PRO A 112 -13.15 -4.39 -0.94
CA PRO A 112 -12.68 -3.75 -2.15
C PRO A 112 -11.20 -3.35 -2.02
N VAL A 113 -10.39 -3.81 -2.96
CA VAL A 113 -8.98 -3.48 -3.10
C VAL A 113 -8.72 -2.87 -4.47
N LYS A 114 -7.83 -1.88 -4.52
CA LYS A 114 -7.34 -1.30 -5.76
C LYS A 114 -5.90 -1.74 -5.91
N LEU A 115 -5.47 -1.91 -7.15
CA LEU A 115 -4.05 -2.01 -7.41
C LEU A 115 -3.42 -0.74 -6.83
N GLU A 116 -2.35 -0.88 -6.05
CA GLU A 116 -1.57 0.24 -5.58
C GLU A 116 -1.12 0.97 -6.85
N GLU A 117 -1.81 2.07 -7.19
CA GLU A 117 -1.37 2.95 -8.26
C GLU A 117 0.04 3.33 -7.86
N SER A 118 1.02 3.05 -8.73
CA SER A 118 2.41 3.37 -8.50
C SER A 118 2.50 4.78 -7.93
N LYS A 119 2.68 4.85 -6.60
CA LYS A 119 2.84 6.11 -5.85
C LYS A 119 3.79 6.94 -6.68
N PRO A 120 3.47 8.19 -7.08
CA PRO A 120 4.31 8.94 -7.99
C PRO A 120 5.70 8.92 -7.39
N ALA A 121 6.56 8.12 -8.01
CA ALA A 121 7.84 7.82 -7.44
C ALA A 121 8.54 9.16 -7.37
N SER A 122 9.10 9.46 -6.21
CA SER A 122 9.68 10.76 -5.92
C SER A 122 10.50 11.21 -7.14
N GLN A 123 10.18 12.40 -7.66
CA GLN A 123 10.53 12.75 -9.03
C GLN A 123 11.90 13.43 -9.10
N SER A 124 12.72 13.07 -10.09
CA SER A 124 13.96 13.78 -10.40
C SER A 124 13.93 14.37 -11.78
N LYS A 125 14.51 15.56 -11.95
CA LYS A 125 14.77 16.14 -13.26
C LYS A 125 16.00 15.48 -13.89
N VAL A 126 15.83 14.94 -15.09
CA VAL A 126 16.90 14.30 -15.87
C VAL A 126 16.96 14.93 -17.26
N PHE A 127 18.16 15.34 -17.68
CA PHE A 127 18.44 15.80 -19.03
C PHE A 127 18.94 14.64 -19.88
N VAL A 128 18.27 14.39 -21.00
CA VAL A 128 18.58 13.30 -21.93
C VAL A 128 18.85 13.87 -23.31
N THR A 129 19.91 13.37 -23.95
CA THR A 129 20.22 13.69 -25.35
C THR A 129 19.72 12.57 -26.24
N LEU A 130 18.84 12.91 -27.19
CA LEU A 130 18.29 11.99 -28.18
C LEU A 130 19.07 12.13 -29.48
N LYS A 131 19.54 11.00 -30.02
CA LYS A 131 20.18 10.90 -31.33
C LYS A 131 19.31 10.15 -32.30
N PHE A 132 19.04 10.79 -33.44
CA PHE A 132 18.17 10.23 -34.47
C PHE A 132 18.98 9.38 -35.44
N PHE A 133 18.51 8.16 -35.70
CA PHE A 133 19.13 7.29 -36.72
C PHE A 133 18.78 7.72 -38.15
N ASN A 134 17.74 8.54 -38.32
CA ASN A 134 17.35 9.07 -39.61
C ASN A 134 18.31 10.21 -39.99
N GLY A 135 19.06 10.02 -41.09
CA GLY A 135 20.04 10.99 -41.55
C GLY A 135 19.44 12.38 -41.76
N GLY A 136 20.09 13.41 -41.21
CA GLY A 136 19.73 14.82 -41.37
C GLY A 136 18.89 15.44 -40.24
N VAL A 137 18.51 14.67 -39.23
CA VAL A 137 17.83 15.20 -38.02
C VAL A 137 18.88 15.57 -36.97
N ALA A 138 18.78 16.79 -36.43
CA ALA A 138 19.68 17.25 -35.37
C ALA A 138 19.38 16.56 -34.03
N ASP A 139 20.42 16.40 -33.21
CA ASP A 139 20.30 15.89 -31.84
C ASP A 139 19.33 16.77 -31.02
N ARG A 140 18.50 16.14 -30.18
CA ARG A 140 17.51 16.83 -29.35
C ARG A 140 17.86 16.66 -27.88
N HIS A 141 18.06 17.76 -27.17
CA HIS A 141 18.21 17.77 -25.72
C HIS A 141 16.84 17.98 -25.07
N VAL A 142 16.45 17.04 -24.20
CA VAL A 142 15.12 17.03 -23.57
C VAL A 142 15.28 16.95 -22.06
N GLU A 143 14.55 17.81 -21.36
CA GLU A 143 14.39 17.73 -19.92
C GLU A 143 13.20 16.81 -19.62
N VAL A 144 13.42 15.70 -18.91
CA VAL A 144 12.36 14.76 -18.53
C VAL A 144 12.30 14.57 -17.03
N ILE A 145 11.15 14.15 -16.54
CA ILE A 145 10.95 13.77 -15.15
C ILE A 145 11.07 12.26 -15.03
N ALA A 146 12.03 11.82 -14.22
CA ALA A 146 12.17 10.43 -13.82
C ALA A 146 11.24 10.14 -12.64
N ASN A 147 10.53 9.03 -12.72
CA ASN A 147 9.76 8.41 -11.65
C ASN A 147 10.72 7.72 -10.65
N LYS A 148 11.76 8.44 -10.20
CA LYS A 148 12.79 7.94 -9.28
C LYS A 148 13.60 9.11 -8.71
N VAL A 149 13.93 9.05 -7.41
CA VAL A 149 14.94 9.94 -6.80
C VAL A 149 16.30 9.30 -6.94
N PHE A 150 17.23 10.04 -7.52
CA PHE A 150 18.64 9.66 -7.55
C PHE A 150 19.37 10.28 -6.36
N ASP A 151 20.27 9.52 -5.75
CA ASP A 151 21.23 10.02 -4.76
C ASP A 151 22.64 9.60 -5.15
N LEU A 152 23.20 10.33 -6.11
CA LEU A 152 24.57 10.09 -6.59
C LEU A 152 25.66 10.36 -5.55
N LYS A 153 25.34 11.02 -4.42
CA LYS A 153 26.31 11.22 -3.34
C LYS A 153 26.48 9.92 -2.55
N SER A 154 25.38 9.21 -2.28
CA SER A 154 25.40 7.94 -1.57
C SER A 154 25.65 6.75 -2.51
N ASN A 155 25.20 6.83 -3.76
CA ASN A 155 25.35 5.79 -4.77
C ASN A 155 25.82 6.37 -6.13
N PRO A 156 27.14 6.51 -6.35
CA PRO A 156 27.67 7.14 -7.57
C PRO A 156 27.43 6.29 -8.84
N ASN A 157 27.11 5.01 -8.69
CA ASN A 157 26.87 4.09 -9.81
C ASN A 157 25.37 3.97 -10.15
N GLU A 158 24.54 4.84 -9.61
CA GLU A 158 23.12 4.82 -9.88
C GLU A 158 22.84 5.15 -11.36
N ARG A 159 21.90 4.40 -11.95
CA ARG A 159 21.53 4.51 -13.36
C ARG A 159 20.08 4.89 -13.50
N VAL A 160 19.79 5.61 -14.57
CA VAL A 160 18.44 5.87 -15.08
C VAL A 160 18.17 4.92 -16.23
N CYS A 161 16.97 4.36 -16.27
CA CYS A 161 16.52 3.51 -17.38
C CYS A 161 15.37 4.20 -18.12
N TYR A 162 15.09 3.78 -19.35
CA TYR A 162 13.95 4.28 -20.13
C TYR A 162 12.62 4.16 -19.35
N ALA A 163 12.41 3.05 -18.64
CA ALA A 163 11.22 2.83 -17.83
C ALA A 163 10.98 3.94 -16.77
N ASP A 164 12.05 4.53 -16.23
CA ASP A 164 11.94 5.58 -15.23
C ASP A 164 11.44 6.91 -15.84
N ILE A 165 11.73 7.17 -17.11
CA ILE A 165 11.46 8.46 -17.78
C ILE A 165 10.39 8.38 -18.88
N LYS A 166 9.90 7.18 -19.20
CA LYS A 166 9.01 6.89 -20.33
C LYS A 166 7.84 7.86 -20.45
N ASP A 167 7.12 8.07 -19.34
CA ASP A 167 5.90 8.88 -19.36
C ASP A 167 6.19 10.35 -19.70
N SER A 168 7.23 10.92 -19.09
CA SER A 168 7.65 12.30 -19.34
C SER A 168 8.25 12.48 -20.74
N LEU A 169 9.05 11.50 -21.18
CA LEU A 169 9.67 11.51 -22.50
C LEU A 169 8.62 11.45 -23.63
N LEU A 170 7.68 10.51 -23.56
CA LEU A 170 6.63 10.35 -24.56
C LEU A 170 5.58 11.47 -24.52
N ALA A 171 5.41 12.15 -23.39
CA ALA A 171 4.57 13.34 -23.31
C ALA A 171 5.16 14.52 -24.13
N GLN A 172 6.49 14.68 -24.11
CA GLN A 172 7.19 15.77 -24.80
C GLN A 172 7.57 15.41 -26.24
N CYS A 173 8.02 14.19 -26.47
CA CYS A 173 8.46 13.69 -27.77
C CYS A 173 7.50 12.58 -28.24
N LYS A 174 6.36 12.98 -28.81
CA LYS A 174 5.36 12.03 -29.33
C LYS A 174 5.76 11.42 -30.67
N ASP A 175 6.67 12.09 -31.36
CA ASP A 175 7.16 11.84 -32.72
C ASP A 175 8.30 10.83 -32.79
N ILE A 176 8.70 10.22 -31.66
CA ILE A 176 9.86 9.32 -31.60
C ILE A 176 9.48 7.88 -31.24
N GLU A 177 10.32 6.95 -31.69
CA GLU A 177 10.41 5.57 -31.22
C GLU A 177 11.72 5.44 -30.43
N PRO A 178 11.66 5.47 -29.08
CA PRO A 178 12.86 5.39 -28.25
C PRO A 178 13.37 3.96 -28.08
N ASP A 179 14.67 3.82 -27.82
CA ASP A 179 15.26 2.55 -27.39
C ASP A 179 14.78 2.19 -25.97
N GLU A 180 13.91 1.18 -25.89
CA GLU A 180 13.33 0.73 -24.61
C GLU A 180 14.35 0.05 -23.68
N THR A 181 15.50 -0.35 -24.22
CA THR A 181 16.60 -0.98 -23.46
C THR A 181 17.62 0.04 -22.95
N TRP A 182 17.40 1.33 -23.25
CA TRP A 182 18.33 2.38 -22.88
C TRP A 182 18.46 2.53 -21.37
N GLU A 183 19.72 2.61 -20.94
CA GLU A 183 20.13 2.90 -19.57
C GLU A 183 21.37 3.79 -19.59
N SER A 184 21.50 4.65 -18.58
CA SER A 184 22.56 5.64 -18.54
C SER A 184 22.98 5.96 -17.12
N TYR A 185 24.29 6.17 -16.94
CA TYR A 185 24.78 6.79 -15.70
C TYR A 185 24.44 8.26 -15.69
N LEU A 186 24.31 8.82 -14.50
CA LEU A 186 23.95 10.21 -14.30
C LEU A 186 25.17 11.01 -13.81
N LYS A 187 25.24 12.27 -14.23
CA LYS A 187 26.11 13.28 -13.63
C LYS A 187 25.26 14.37 -12.99
N ILE A 188 25.70 14.91 -11.86
CA ILE A 188 25.04 16.04 -11.21
C ILE A 188 25.31 17.29 -12.04
N VAL A 189 24.25 18.02 -12.38
CA VAL A 189 24.33 19.31 -13.08
C VAL A 189 23.46 20.34 -12.37
N ASP A 190 23.63 21.61 -12.74
CA ASP A 190 22.73 22.64 -12.22
C ASP A 190 21.29 22.36 -12.68
N GLY A 191 20.38 22.32 -11.71
CA GLY A 191 18.97 21.99 -11.94
C GLY A 191 18.60 20.51 -11.96
N GLY A 192 19.52 19.54 -11.89
CA GLY A 192 19.16 18.12 -11.81
C GLY A 192 20.29 17.14 -12.16
N TYR A 193 19.95 16.13 -12.94
CA TYR A 193 20.87 15.09 -13.39
C TYR A 193 20.96 15.07 -14.91
N GLU A 194 22.14 14.82 -15.47
CA GLU A 194 22.29 14.66 -16.93
C GLU A 194 22.74 13.24 -17.24
N ALA A 195 22.07 12.62 -18.22
CA ALA A 195 22.41 11.30 -18.71
C ALA A 195 23.72 11.34 -19.51
N THR A 196 24.65 10.46 -19.17
CA THR A 196 25.99 10.40 -19.79
C THR A 196 26.01 9.69 -21.14
N VAL A 197 25.13 8.71 -21.31
CA VAL A 197 24.88 7.98 -22.56
C VAL A 197 23.68 8.61 -23.27
N TRP A 198 23.83 8.93 -24.56
CA TRP A 198 22.74 9.40 -25.41
C TRP A 198 21.77 8.26 -25.75
N MET A 199 20.50 8.59 -25.96
CA MET A 199 19.47 7.63 -26.37
C MET A 199 19.33 7.63 -27.88
N GLY A 200 19.50 6.46 -28.50
CA GLY A 200 19.16 6.27 -29.91
C GLY A 200 17.65 6.25 -30.10
N VAL A 201 17.13 7.03 -31.05
CA VAL A 201 15.70 7.10 -31.33
C VAL A 201 15.44 7.11 -32.84
N ALA A 202 14.32 6.56 -33.27
CA ALA A 202 13.79 6.73 -34.63
C ALA A 202 12.63 7.73 -34.62
N LEU A 203 12.29 8.29 -35.78
CA LEU A 203 11.06 9.06 -35.94
C LEU A 203 9.89 8.11 -36.20
N LYS A 204 8.74 8.34 -35.55
CA LYS A 204 7.50 7.68 -35.91
C LYS A 204 7.08 8.13 -37.30
N GLY A 205 6.83 7.14 -38.17
CA GLY A 205 6.29 7.34 -39.51
C GLY A 205 4.84 7.78 -39.51
#